data_AF-A0A317ZGN4-F1
#
_entry.id   AF-A0A317ZGN4-F1
#
_cell.length_a   1.000
_cell.length_b   1.000
_cell.length_c   1.000
_cell.angle_alpha   90.00
_cell.angle_beta   90.00
_cell.angle_gamma   90.00
#
_symmetry.space_group_name_H-M   'P 1'
#
loop_
_entity.id
_entity.type
_entity.pdbx_description
1 polymer ?
#
loop_
_entity_poly.entity_id
_entity_poly.type
_entity_poly.pdbx_seq_one_letter_code
_entity_poly.pdbx_strand_id
1 'polypeptide(L)'
;MNWIEITALCICMLIFLAGLVTSLLPVVPGNFVVWAGVIVHKLWLGDASVSWKIVLITGVLTLIGQTGDLVLGLWGAKKFGASWKGALGALLGACIGFFLPPPLLWLVIGPIIGAVAGEIYAGRTWQDGSRAGIGTIVGGAIAFAVKFGLSVCVVGIFFLGLFF
;
A
#
# COMPACT_ATOMS: atom_id res chain seq x y z
N MET A 1 -23.77 -25.36 -2.87
CA MET A 1 -23.15 -24.32 -3.70
C MET A 1 -23.59 -24.52 -5.14
N ASN A 2 -24.27 -23.52 -5.70
CA ASN A 2 -24.65 -23.55 -7.11
C ASN A 2 -23.43 -23.28 -8.01
N TRP A 3 -23.47 -23.70 -9.28
CA TRP A 3 -22.37 -23.47 -10.23
C TRP A 3 -21.97 -21.98 -10.32
N ILE A 4 -22.94 -21.08 -10.20
CA ILE A 4 -22.75 -19.62 -10.20
C ILE A 4 -21.89 -19.17 -9.00
N GLU A 5 -22.17 -19.68 -7.80
CA GLU A 5 -21.42 -19.36 -6.58
C GLU A 5 -19.96 -19.82 -6.69
N ILE A 6 -19.74 -21.01 -7.24
CA ILE A 6 -18.39 -21.54 -7.47
C ILE A 6 -17.64 -20.65 -8.45
N THR A 7 -18.27 -20.24 -9.57
CA THR A 7 -17.61 -19.36 -10.55
C THR A 7 -17.27 -17.98 -9.97
N ALA A 8 -18.16 -17.38 -9.19
CA ALA A 8 -17.93 -16.10 -8.55
C ALA A 8 -16.80 -16.18 -7.52
N LEU A 9 -16.74 -17.26 -6.74
CA LEU A 9 -15.67 -17.51 -5.77
C LEU A 9 -14.31 -17.67 -6.47
N CYS A 10 -14.24 -18.44 -7.56
CA CYS A 10 -13.00 -18.62 -8.33
C CYS A 10 -12.48 -17.29 -8.87
N ILE A 11 -13.34 -16.45 -9.44
CA ILE A 11 -12.95 -15.14 -9.95
C ILE A 11 -12.51 -14.22 -8.81
N CYS A 12 -13.22 -14.23 -7.68
CA CYS A 12 -12.83 -13.47 -6.50
C CYS A 12 -11.44 -13.88 -5.97
N MET A 13 -11.15 -15.19 -5.93
CA MET A 13 -9.82 -15.69 -5.55
C MET A 13 -8.73 -15.21 -6.49
N LEU A 14 -8.97 -15.20 -7.81
CA LEU A 14 -8.01 -14.66 -8.78
C LEU A 14 -7.75 -13.17 -8.54
N ILE A 15 -8.79 -12.39 -8.23
CA ILE A 15 -8.66 -10.96 -7.89
C ILE A 15 -7.87 -10.78 -6.59
N PHE A 16 -8.12 -11.60 -5.57
CA PHE A 16 -7.35 -11.54 -4.31
C PHE A 16 -5.88 -11.90 -4.51
N LEU A 17 -5.58 -12.94 -5.28
CA LEU A 17 -4.21 -13.30 -5.61
C LEU A 17 -3.51 -12.18 -6.38
N ALA A 18 -4.17 -11.61 -7.39
CA ALA A 18 -3.66 -10.44 -8.10
C ALA A 18 -3.46 -9.24 -7.17
N GLY A 19 -4.40 -8.99 -6.25
CA GLY A 19 -4.33 -7.93 -5.26
C GLY A 19 -3.19 -8.09 -4.26
N LEU A 20 -2.93 -9.33 -3.81
CA LEU A 20 -1.81 -9.66 -2.94
C LEU A 20 -0.46 -9.55 -3.66
N VAL A 21 -0.38 -10.01 -4.92
CA VAL A 21 0.84 -9.85 -5.72
C VAL A 21 1.10 -8.38 -6.01
N THR A 22 0.07 -7.61 -6.33
CA THR A 22 0.21 -6.17 -6.61
C THR A 22 0.46 -5.35 -5.36
N SER A 23 0.05 -5.79 -4.17
CA SER A 23 0.44 -5.12 -2.91
C SER A 23 1.91 -5.32 -2.57
N LEU A 24 2.56 -6.35 -3.13
CA LEU A 24 4.02 -6.49 -3.09
C LEU A 24 4.74 -5.50 -4.02
N LEU A 25 4.02 -4.90 -4.98
CA LEU A 25 4.57 -3.91 -5.89
C LEU A 25 4.35 -2.50 -5.31
N PRO A 26 5.38 -1.63 -5.25
CA PRO A 26 5.26 -0.30 -4.66
C PRO A 26 4.28 0.61 -5.42
N VAL A 27 4.12 0.37 -6.73
CA VAL A 27 3.29 1.18 -7.63
C VAL A 27 1.81 1.02 -7.35
N VAL A 28 1.38 -0.24 -7.22
CA VAL A 28 -0.02 -0.57 -7.41
C VAL A 28 -0.71 -0.49 -6.05
N PRO A 29 -1.87 0.18 -5.97
CA PRO A 29 -2.69 0.17 -4.76
C PRO A 29 -3.32 -1.22 -4.55
N GLY A 30 -2.51 -2.22 -4.19
CA GLY A 30 -2.93 -3.63 -4.10
C GLY A 30 -4.09 -3.85 -3.12
N ASN A 31 -4.17 -3.09 -2.03
CA ASN A 31 -5.30 -3.16 -1.10
C ASN A 31 -6.63 -2.81 -1.78
N PHE A 32 -6.64 -1.87 -2.72
CA PHE A 32 -7.84 -1.56 -3.50
C PHE A 32 -8.22 -2.67 -4.46
N VAL A 33 -7.24 -3.36 -5.04
CA VAL A 33 -7.48 -4.54 -5.90
C VAL A 33 -8.09 -5.66 -5.07
N VAL A 34 -7.57 -5.93 -3.87
CA VAL A 34 -8.15 -6.89 -2.93
C VAL A 34 -9.60 -6.50 -2.59
N TRP A 35 -9.84 -5.25 -2.21
CA TRP A 35 -11.20 -4.80 -1.89
C TRP A 35 -12.16 -4.82 -3.09
N ALA A 36 -11.67 -4.58 -4.30
CA ALA A 36 -12.46 -4.74 -5.51
C ALA A 36 -12.97 -6.18 -5.66
N GLY A 37 -12.19 -7.20 -5.29
CA GLY A 37 -12.65 -8.59 -5.24
C GLY A 37 -13.85 -8.78 -4.31
N VAL A 38 -13.83 -8.15 -3.14
CA VAL A 38 -14.94 -8.17 -2.17
C VAL A 38 -16.20 -7.53 -2.78
N ILE A 39 -16.06 -6.36 -3.41
CA ILE A 39 -17.20 -5.67 -4.05
C ILE A 39 -17.75 -6.48 -5.22
N VAL A 40 -16.89 -6.99 -6.10
CA VAL A 40 -17.30 -7.79 -7.26
C VAL A 40 -18.09 -9.01 -6.79
N HIS A 41 -17.61 -9.71 -5.76
CA HIS A 41 -18.32 -10.85 -5.19
C HIS A 41 -19.66 -10.45 -4.54
N LYS A 42 -19.74 -9.28 -3.89
CA LYS A 42 -21.01 -8.76 -3.34
C LYS A 42 -22.02 -8.42 -4.43
N LEU A 43 -21.59 -7.72 -5.47
CA LEU A 43 -22.47 -7.29 -6.56
C LEU A 43 -22.96 -8.46 -7.40
N TRP A 44 -22.15 -9.51 -7.57
CA TRP A 44 -22.53 -10.69 -8.33
C TRP A 44 -23.55 -11.56 -7.59
N LEU A 45 -23.29 -11.89 -6.32
CA LEU A 45 -24.11 -12.84 -5.57
C LEU A 45 -25.19 -12.20 -4.70
N GLY A 46 -25.21 -10.87 -4.57
CA GLY A 46 -26.21 -10.15 -3.80
C GLY A 46 -26.28 -10.62 -2.35
N ASP A 47 -27.42 -11.19 -1.95
CA ASP A 47 -27.66 -11.69 -0.59
C ASP A 47 -26.96 -13.01 -0.28
N ALA A 48 -26.56 -13.78 -1.29
CA ALA A 48 -25.76 -15.00 -1.11
C ALA A 48 -24.27 -14.71 -0.85
N SER A 49 -23.90 -13.42 -0.76
CA SER A 49 -22.56 -12.92 -0.52
C SER A 49 -22.42 -12.29 0.87
N VAL A 50 -21.19 -11.89 1.22
CA VAL A 50 -20.88 -11.17 2.46
C VAL A 50 -21.80 -9.96 2.70
N SER A 51 -22.10 -9.63 3.96
CA SER A 51 -22.95 -8.47 4.26
C SER A 51 -22.31 -7.13 3.87
N TRP A 52 -23.13 -6.10 3.61
CA TRP A 52 -22.61 -4.74 3.34
C TRP A 52 -21.77 -4.17 4.49
N LYS A 53 -22.00 -4.63 5.72
CA LYS A 53 -21.16 -4.28 6.87
C LYS A 53 -19.72 -4.74 6.67
N ILE A 54 -19.51 -5.96 6.18
CA ILE A 54 -18.18 -6.51 5.89
C ILE A 54 -17.51 -5.73 4.76
N VAL A 55 -18.26 -5.38 3.70
CA VAL A 55 -17.74 -4.56 2.60
C VAL A 55 -17.26 -3.20 3.10
N LEU A 56 -18.02 -2.56 4.00
CA LEU A 56 -17.63 -1.27 4.60
C LEU A 56 -16.42 -1.40 5.53
N ILE A 57 -16.40 -2.40 6.41
CA ILE A 57 -15.26 -2.64 7.33
C ILE A 57 -13.97 -2.88 6.54
N THR A 58 -14.02 -3.76 5.53
CA THR A 58 -12.87 -4.05 4.66
C THR A 58 -12.47 -2.84 3.80
N GLY A 59 -13.42 -1.99 3.41
CA GLY A 59 -13.16 -0.73 2.73
C GLY A 59 -12.41 0.27 3.62
N VAL A 60 -12.81 0.39 4.89
CA VAL A 60 -12.10 1.23 5.87
C VAL A 60 -10.68 0.70 6.11
N LEU A 61 -10.49 -0.60 6.28
CA LEU A 61 -9.16 -1.20 6.40
C LEU A 61 -8.29 -0.95 5.17
N THR A 62 -8.89 -0.98 3.99
CA THR A 62 -8.21 -0.68 2.72
C THR A 62 -7.74 0.78 2.68
N LEU A 63 -8.58 1.73 3.09
CA LEU A 63 -8.21 3.14 3.20
C LEU A 63 -7.12 3.38 4.25
N ILE A 64 -7.18 2.68 5.40
CA ILE A 64 -6.12 2.75 6.42
C ILE A 64 -4.80 2.23 5.85
N GLY A 65 -4.81 1.12 5.11
CA GLY A 65 -3.60 0.59 4.48
C GLY A 65 -3.00 1.54 3.46
N GLN A 66 -3.83 2.15 2.61
CA GLN A 66 -3.34 3.11 1.61
C GLN A 66 -2.79 4.39 2.24
N THR A 67 -3.49 4.95 3.24
CA THR A 67 -3.02 6.15 3.94
C THR A 67 -1.77 5.85 4.77
N GLY A 68 -1.66 4.62 5.27
CA GLY A 68 -0.48 4.09 5.95
C GLY A 68 0.81 4.22 5.13
N ASP A 69 0.76 4.02 3.81
CA ASP A 69 1.94 4.16 2.94
C ASP A 69 2.59 5.55 3.04
N LEU A 70 1.76 6.60 2.99
CA LEU A 70 2.23 7.98 3.08
C LEU A 70 2.65 8.35 4.51
N VAL A 71 1.84 7.96 5.49
CA VAL A 71 2.07 8.32 6.90
C VAL A 71 3.31 7.63 7.45
N LEU A 72 3.46 6.32 7.22
CA LEU A 72 4.59 5.54 7.71
C LEU A 72 5.88 5.88 6.95
N GLY A 73 5.80 6.19 5.65
CA GLY A 73 6.94 6.70 4.88
C GLY A 73 7.44 8.04 5.42
N LEU A 74 6.55 9.00 5.64
CA LEU A 74 6.88 10.30 6.23
C LEU A 74 7.39 10.18 7.67
N TRP A 75 6.75 9.32 8.46
CA TRP A 75 7.15 9.06 9.83
C TRP A 75 8.54 8.43 9.89
N GLY A 76 8.84 7.46 9.02
CA GLY A 76 10.16 6.86 8.92
C GLY A 76 11.24 7.88 8.58
N ALA A 77 11.00 8.73 7.57
CA ALA A 77 11.92 9.82 7.23
C ALA A 77 12.17 10.74 8.44
N LYS A 78 11.09 11.24 9.07
CA LYS A 78 11.19 12.15 10.23
C LYS A 78 11.87 11.50 11.44
N LYS A 79 11.61 10.22 11.70
CA LYS A 79 12.18 9.51 12.85
C LYS A 79 13.70 9.37 12.77
N PHE A 80 14.26 9.35 11.57
CA PHE A 80 15.71 9.35 11.35
C PHE A 80 16.31 10.74 11.17
N GLY A 81 15.57 11.79 11.53
CA GLY A 81 16.06 13.17 11.59
C GLY A 81 15.84 13.98 10.31
N ALA A 82 15.04 13.50 9.35
CA ALA A 82 14.70 14.29 8.18
C ALA A 82 13.97 15.58 8.57
N SER A 83 14.44 16.69 8.01
CA SER A 83 13.72 17.96 8.05
C SER A 83 12.45 17.91 7.19
N TRP A 84 11.63 18.95 7.29
CA TRP A 84 10.46 19.10 6.41
C TRP A 84 10.85 19.06 4.91
N LYS A 85 11.99 19.65 4.55
CA LYS A 85 12.48 19.68 3.18
C LYS A 85 12.98 18.31 2.72
N GLY A 86 13.64 17.54 3.59
CA GLY A 86 14.01 16.15 3.30
C GLY A 86 12.80 15.24 3.14
N ALA A 87 11.80 15.35 4.01
CA ALA A 87 10.56 14.59 3.89
C ALA A 87 9.78 14.94 2.59
N LEU A 88 9.70 16.22 2.24
CA LEU A 88 9.10 16.67 0.99
C LEU A 88 9.92 16.20 -0.22
N GLY A 89 11.25 16.24 -0.13
CA GLY A 89 12.15 15.71 -1.14
C GLY A 89 11.94 14.21 -1.37
N ALA A 90 11.73 13.43 -0.31
CA ALA A 90 11.40 12.01 -0.43
C ALA A 90 10.08 11.77 -1.17
N LEU A 91 9.04 12.53 -0.83
CA LEU A 91 7.74 12.48 -1.52
C LEU A 91 7.87 12.83 -3.00
N LEU A 92 8.58 13.93 -3.31
CA LEU A 92 8.83 14.34 -4.69
C LEU A 92 9.67 13.29 -5.43
N GLY A 93 10.67 12.71 -4.78
CA GLY A 93 11.49 11.63 -5.32
C GLY A 93 10.68 10.38 -5.64
N ALA A 94 9.70 10.03 -4.79
CA ALA A 94 8.74 8.97 -5.05
C ALA A 94 7.87 9.29 -6.28
N CYS A 95 7.30 10.50 -6.33
CA CYS A 95 6.42 10.96 -7.41
C CYS A 95 7.15 11.04 -8.75
N ILE A 96 8.29 11.72 -8.82
CA ILE A 96 9.10 11.85 -10.04
C ILE A 96 9.59 10.47 -10.48
N GLY A 97 9.95 9.64 -9.49
CA GLY A 97 10.42 8.30 -9.72
C GLY A 97 9.48 7.36 -10.41
N PHE A 98 8.22 7.49 -10.06
CA PHE A 98 7.17 6.73 -10.70
C PHE A 98 7.13 6.93 -12.22
N PHE A 99 7.54 8.11 -12.72
CA PHE A 99 7.56 8.42 -14.15
C PHE A 99 8.90 8.09 -14.84
N LEU A 100 9.95 7.72 -14.10
CA LEU A 100 11.26 7.42 -14.67
C LEU A 100 11.41 5.92 -15.00
N PRO A 101 11.70 5.55 -16.26
CA PRO A 101 11.95 4.16 -16.62
C PRO A 101 13.36 3.70 -16.20
N PRO A 102 13.52 2.52 -15.55
CA PRO A 102 12.48 1.58 -15.10
C PRO A 102 11.83 2.00 -13.76
N PRO A 103 10.49 2.05 -13.67
CA PRO A 103 9.79 2.68 -12.54
C PRO A 103 9.97 1.93 -11.21
N LEU A 104 10.10 0.61 -11.24
CA LEU A 104 10.23 -0.21 -10.02
C LEU A 104 11.50 0.10 -9.23
N LEU A 105 12.62 0.39 -9.92
CA LEU A 105 13.87 0.73 -9.26
C LEU A 105 13.80 2.12 -8.62
N TRP A 106 13.22 3.09 -9.33
CA TRP A 106 13.17 4.45 -8.84
C TRP A 106 12.12 4.67 -7.74
N LEU A 107 11.14 3.80 -7.56
CA LEU A 107 10.23 3.90 -6.41
C LEU A 107 10.92 3.69 -5.06
N VAL A 108 12.01 2.92 -5.04
CA VAL A 108 12.82 2.74 -3.83
C VAL A 108 13.95 3.76 -3.79
N ILE A 109 14.64 3.95 -4.91
CA ILE A 109 15.81 4.82 -4.99
C ILE A 109 15.42 6.31 -4.98
N GLY A 110 14.33 6.68 -5.62
CA GLY A 110 13.82 8.03 -5.75
C GLY A 110 13.55 8.71 -4.41
N PRO A 111 12.79 8.10 -3.48
CA PRO A 111 12.61 8.65 -2.14
C PRO A 111 13.93 8.86 -1.39
N ILE A 112 14.90 7.96 -1.53
CA ILE A 112 16.20 8.06 -0.87
C ILE A 112 16.98 9.25 -1.43
N ILE A 113 17.13 9.33 -2.76
CA ILE A 113 17.83 10.43 -3.43
C ILE A 113 17.12 11.76 -3.15
N GLY A 114 15.79 11.76 -3.22
CA GLY A 114 14.96 12.92 -2.94
C GLY A 114 15.11 13.40 -1.50
N ALA A 115 15.16 12.49 -0.52
CA ALA A 115 15.41 12.83 0.88
C ALA A 115 16.80 13.46 1.06
N VAL A 116 17.84 12.83 0.51
CA VAL A 116 19.22 13.32 0.59
C VAL A 116 19.35 14.70 -0.05
N ALA A 117 18.84 14.86 -1.28
CA ALA A 117 18.87 16.14 -1.99
C ALA A 117 18.07 17.23 -1.25
N GLY A 118 16.91 16.89 -0.69
CA GLY A 118 16.09 17.80 0.11
C GLY A 118 16.78 18.27 1.39
N GLU A 119 17.53 17.40 2.05
CA GLU A 119 18.33 17.75 3.24
C GLU A 119 19.52 18.66 2.88
N ILE A 120 20.23 18.37 1.80
CA ILE A 120 21.35 19.21 1.34
C ILE A 120 20.85 20.60 0.93
N TYR A 121 19.73 20.66 0.22
CA TYR A 121 19.07 21.91 -0.13
C TYR A 121 18.55 22.68 1.10
N ALA A 122 18.31 21.98 2.22
CA ALA A 122 17.99 22.60 3.50
C ALA A 122 19.23 23.19 4.21
N GLY A 123 20.43 23.07 3.64
CA GLY A 123 21.69 23.47 4.26
C GLY A 123 22.20 22.48 5.31
N ARG A 124 21.69 21.26 5.32
CA ARG A 124 22.09 20.20 6.27
C ARG A 124 23.24 19.37 5.72
N THR A 125 23.90 18.61 6.59
CA THR A 125 25.09 17.86 6.21
C THR A 125 24.75 16.63 5.38
N TRP A 126 25.74 16.11 4.65
CA TRP A 126 25.60 14.83 3.92
C TRP A 126 25.24 13.65 4.85
N GLN A 127 25.71 13.71 6.10
CA GLN A 127 25.40 12.72 7.12
C GLN A 127 23.91 12.76 7.50
N ASP A 128 23.35 13.96 7.67
CA ASP A 128 21.91 14.14 7.92
C ASP A 128 21.07 13.63 6.74
N GLY A 129 21.46 13.97 5.51
CA GLY A 129 20.81 13.48 4.29
C GLY A 129 20.81 11.95 4.19
N SER A 130 21.94 11.31 4.48
CA SER A 130 22.05 9.85 4.45
C SER A 130 21.15 9.19 5.50
N ARG A 131 21.07 9.76 6.73
CA ARG A 131 20.17 9.26 7.79
C ARG A 131 18.70 9.42 7.39
N ALA A 132 18.33 10.56 6.79
CA ALA A 132 16.99 10.76 6.24
C ALA A 132 16.65 9.71 5.16
N GLY A 133 17.59 9.43 4.25
CA GLY A 133 17.47 8.37 3.24
C GLY A 133 17.23 6.99 3.87
N ILE A 134 18.00 6.59 4.87
CA ILE A 134 17.77 5.34 5.62
C ILE A 134 16.38 5.34 6.26
N GLY A 135 15.94 6.48 6.80
CA GLY A 135 14.60 6.64 7.35
C GLY A 135 13.48 6.38 6.34
N THR A 136 13.66 6.80 5.09
CA THR A 136 12.68 6.50 4.02
C THR A 136 12.59 5.01 3.71
N ILE A 137 13.72 4.29 3.73
CA ILE A 137 13.74 2.83 3.53
C ILE A 137 13.01 2.13 4.67
N VAL A 138 13.34 2.48 5.92
CA VAL A 138 12.72 1.87 7.11
C VAL A 138 11.23 2.18 7.16
N GLY A 139 10.84 3.44 6.92
CA GLY A 139 9.44 3.85 6.83
C GLY A 139 8.69 3.11 5.74
N GLY A 140 9.29 2.99 4.55
CA GLY A 140 8.74 2.23 3.42
C GLY A 140 8.59 0.74 3.71
N ALA A 141 9.55 0.12 4.38
CA ALA A 141 9.48 -1.29 4.76
C ALA A 141 8.37 -1.56 5.79
N ILE A 142 8.20 -0.67 6.77
CA ILE A 142 7.10 -0.76 7.75
C ILE A 142 5.74 -0.52 7.07
N ALA A 143 5.66 0.50 6.21
CA ALA A 143 4.48 0.78 5.39
C ALA A 143 4.04 -0.46 4.60
N PHE A 144 5.00 -1.07 3.90
CA PHE A 144 4.81 -2.28 3.14
C PHE A 144 4.27 -3.44 3.99
N ALA A 145 4.90 -3.70 5.14
CA ALA A 145 4.48 -4.78 6.04
C ALA A 145 3.05 -4.57 6.56
N VAL A 146 2.71 -3.33 6.95
CA VAL A 146 1.37 -2.97 7.43
C VAL A 146 0.35 -3.10 6.30
N LYS A 147 0.64 -2.56 5.12
CA LYS A 147 -0.21 -2.63 3.93
C LYS A 147 -0.51 -4.08 3.54
N PHE A 148 0.53 -4.91 3.44
CA PHE A 148 0.41 -6.31 3.08
C PHE A 148 -0.38 -7.10 4.14
N GLY A 149 -0.07 -6.89 5.42
CA GLY A 149 -0.83 -7.49 6.53
C GLY A 149 -2.32 -7.14 6.48
N LEU A 150 -2.65 -5.86 6.23
CA LEU A 150 -4.03 -5.42 6.08
C LEU A 150 -4.73 -6.05 4.88
N SER A 151 -4.06 -6.20 3.74
CA SER A 151 -4.59 -6.93 2.59
C SER A 151 -4.95 -8.38 2.95
N VAL A 152 -4.06 -9.08 3.66
CA VAL A 152 -4.32 -10.45 4.14
C VAL A 152 -5.49 -10.48 5.13
N CYS A 153 -5.58 -9.50 6.04
CA CYS A 153 -6.71 -9.39 6.96
C CYS A 153 -8.04 -9.18 6.22
N VAL A 154 -8.08 -8.35 5.17
CA VAL A 154 -9.29 -8.14 4.36
C VAL A 154 -9.75 -9.45 3.72
N VAL A 155 -8.82 -10.22 3.13
CA VAL A 155 -9.12 -11.55 2.56
C VAL A 155 -9.67 -12.49 3.64
N GLY A 156 -9.03 -12.52 4.81
CA GLY A 156 -9.48 -13.33 5.95
C GLY A 156 -10.88 -12.97 6.44
N ILE A 157 -11.16 -11.67 6.62
CA ILE A 157 -12.47 -11.16 7.03
C ILE A 157 -13.54 -11.50 5.99
N PHE A 158 -13.21 -11.41 4.70
CA PHE A 158 -14.12 -11.80 3.63
C PHE A 158 -14.52 -13.28 3.72
N PHE A 159 -13.55 -14.19 3.87
CA PHE A 159 -13.84 -15.61 4.00
C PHE A 159 -14.62 -15.92 5.28
N LEU A 160 -14.24 -15.33 6.41
CA LEU A 160 -14.99 -15.49 7.66
C LEU A 160 -16.44 -15.04 7.50
N GLY A 161 -16.66 -13.88 6.89
CA GLY A 161 -18.02 -13.37 6.67
C GLY A 161 -18.82 -14.03 5.55
N LEU A 162 -18.19 -14.93 4.77
CA LEU A 162 -18.85 -15.70 3.72
C LEU A 162 -19.31 -17.07 4.26
N PHE A 163 -18.54 -17.67 5.18
CA PHE A 163 -18.82 -18.98 5.74
C PHE A 163 -19.61 -18.95 7.06
N PHE A 164 -19.66 -17.81 7.74
CA PHE A 164 -20.44 -17.57 8.97
C PHE A 164 -21.51 -16.51 8.74
#